data_AF-A0A924UWT5-F1
#
_entry.id   AF-A0A924UWT5-F1
#
_cell.length_a   1.000
_cell.length_b   1.000
_cell.length_c   1.000
_cell.angle_alpha   90.00
_cell.angle_beta   90.00
_cell.angle_gamma   90.00
#
_symmetry.space_group_name_H-M   'P 1'
#
loop_
_entity.id
_entity.type
_entity.pdbx_description
1 polymer ?
#
loop_
_entity_poly.entity_id
_entity_poly.type
_entity_poly.pdbx_seq_one_letter_code
_entity_poly.pdbx_strand_id
1 'polypeptide(L)' 'MNWHLLPISEITQLLNSTPSGIDPVVAAERLREQGKNQIEDTKKKSVFKMILSQFSDFMILILVAAAIIS' A
#
# COMPACT_ATOMS: atom_id res chain seq x y z
N MET A 1 -14.44 17.39 5.36
CA MET A 1 -14.02 18.81 5.22
C MET A 1 -13.93 19.13 3.73
N ASN A 2 -14.63 20.14 3.23
CA ASN A 2 -14.57 20.55 1.82
C ASN A 2 -13.41 21.54 1.59
N TRP A 3 -12.18 21.07 1.76
CA TRP A 3 -10.96 21.90 1.66
C TRP A 3 -10.82 22.60 0.29
N HIS A 4 -11.36 22.00 -0.77
CA HIS A 4 -11.32 22.54 -2.13
C HIS A 4 -12.19 23.80 -2.33
N LEU A 5 -13.02 24.17 -1.36
CA LEU A 5 -13.83 25.39 -1.38
C LEU A 5 -13.17 26.58 -0.67
N LEU A 6 -12.06 26.33 0.04
CA LEU A 6 -11.39 27.35 0.84
C LEU A 6 -10.50 28.26 -0.03
N PRO A 7 -10.38 29.56 0.30
CA PRO A 7 -9.41 30.44 -0.33
C PRO A 7 -7.97 29.95 -0.17
N ILE A 8 -7.10 30.28 -1.13
CA ILE A 8 -5.68 29.87 -1.12
C ILE A 8 -4.98 30.35 0.16
N SER A 9 -5.27 31.56 0.64
CA SER A 9 -4.71 32.09 1.90
C SER A 9 -5.06 31.23 3.12
N GLU A 10 -6.28 30.71 3.17
CA GLU A 10 -6.74 29.87 4.27
C GLU A 10 -6.12 28.47 4.20
N ILE A 11 -6.02 27.90 2.99
CA ILE A 11 -5.37 26.59 2.77
C ILE A 11 -3.87 26.63 3.05
N THR A 12 -3.18 27.69 2.63
CA THR A 12 -1.74 27.84 2.88
C THR A 12 -1.45 28.00 4.37
N GLN A 13 -2.28 28.74 5.09
CA GLN A 13 -2.20 28.83 6.56
C GLN A 13 -2.51 27.47 7.22
N LEU A 14 -3.57 26.78 6.81
CA LEU A 14 -3.96 25.48 7.35
C LEU A 14 -2.87 24.42 7.15
N LEU A 15 -2.23 24.39 5.98
CA LEU A 15 -1.18 23.43 5.63
C LEU A 15 0.22 23.87 6.10
N ASN A 16 0.33 25.04 6.74
CA ASN A 16 1.59 25.70 7.09
C ASN A 16 2.56 25.68 5.89
N SER A 17 2.08 26.13 4.74
CA SER A 17 2.82 26.16 3.48
C SER A 17 2.78 27.55 2.86
N THR A 18 3.67 27.77 1.89
CA THR A 18 3.73 29.02 1.12
C THR A 18 3.50 28.73 -0.36
N PRO A 19 3.22 29.75 -1.18
CA PRO A 19 3.16 29.58 -2.64
C PRO A 19 4.45 29.02 -3.25
N SER A 20 5.60 29.27 -2.61
CA SER A 20 6.91 28.70 -2.97
C SER A 20 7.16 27.28 -2.43
N GLY A 21 6.22 26.71 -1.67
CA GLY A 21 6.33 25.39 -1.06
C GLY A 21 6.62 25.42 0.45
N ILE A 22 7.23 24.36 0.96
CA ILE A 22 7.65 24.20 2.35
C ILE A 22 9.17 24.11 2.45
N ASP A 23 9.71 24.47 3.61
CA ASP A 23 11.14 24.33 3.89
C ASP A 23 11.58 22.85 3.80
N PRO A 24 12.73 22.54 3.19
CA PRO A 24 13.24 21.17 3.09
C PRO A 24 13.36 20.44 4.45
N VAL A 25 13.67 21.16 5.53
CA VAL A 25 13.74 20.60 6.89
C VAL A 25 12.35 20.19 7.37
N VAL A 26 11.34 21.04 7.14
CA VAL A 26 9.93 20.72 7.47
C VAL A 26 9.43 19.55 6.62
N ALA A 27 9.83 19.48 5.35
CA ALA A 27 9.49 18.35 4.48
C ALA A 27 10.08 17.03 5.00
N ALA A 28 11.34 17.05 5.42
CA ALA A 28 12.01 15.87 5.98
C ALA A 28 11.38 15.42 7.32
N GLU A 29 11.01 16.37 8.18
CA GLU A 29 10.33 16.07 9.44
C GLU A 29 8.96 15.43 9.19
N ARG A 30 8.14 16.03 8.31
CA ARG A 30 6.84 15.47 7.91
C ARG A 30 6.98 14.07 7.32
N LEU A 31 8.01 13.83 6.50
CA LEU A 31 8.27 12.51 5.92
C LEU A 31 8.62 11.47 7.00
N ARG A 32 9.34 11.88 8.05
CA ARG A 32 9.68 11.02 9.19
C ARG A 32 8.45 10.68 10.02
N GLU A 33 7.58 11.65 10.27
CA GLU A 33 6.39 11.47 11.10
C GLU A 33 5.25 10.73 10.37
N GLN A 34 4.99 11.08 9.11
CA GLN A 34 3.85 10.57 8.34
C GLN A 34 4.20 9.34 7.50
N GLY A 35 5.49 9.07 7.33
CA GLY A 35 5.99 8.03 6.44
C GLY A 35 5.87 8.43 4.97
N LYS A 36 6.24 7.49 4.09
CA LYS A 36 6.19 7.70 2.64
C LYS A 36 4.75 7.73 2.17
N ASN A 37 4.45 8.63 1.23
CA ASN A 37 3.16 8.64 0.52
C ASN A 37 3.12 7.48 -0.51
N GLN A 38 3.06 6.26 0.01
CA GLN A 38 2.95 5.03 -0.77
C GLN A 38 1.89 4.13 -0.15
N ILE A 39 1.06 3.52 -0.98
CA ILE A 39 0.13 2.48 -0.53
C ILE A 39 0.98 1.27 -0.15
N GLU A 40 0.80 0.76 1.07
CA GLU A 40 1.49 -0.45 1.48
C GLU A 40 1.05 -1.62 0.59
N ASP A 41 2.03 -2.25 -0.06
CA ASP A 41 1.79 -3.49 -0.79
C ASP A 41 1.32 -4.55 0.22
N THR A 42 0.16 -5.13 -0.02
CA THR A 42 -0.29 -6.28 0.75
C THR A 42 0.78 -7.36 0.65
N LYS A 43 1.15 -7.96 1.79
CA LYS A 43 2.20 -9.00 1.85
C LYS A 43 2.03 -9.97 0.68
N LYS A 44 2.98 -9.94 -0.26
CA LYS A 44 2.97 -10.87 -1.41
C LYS A 44 2.87 -12.27 -0.84
N LYS A 45 1.85 -13.02 -1.27
CA LYS A 45 1.77 -14.44 -0.91
C LYS A 45 3.06 -15.07 -1.42
N SER A 46 3.86 -15.65 -0.51
CA SER A 46 5.06 -16.37 -0.89
C SER A 46 4.70 -17.42 -1.94
N VAL A 47 5.52 -17.57 -2.98
CA VAL A 47 5.32 -18.57 -4.05
C VAL A 47 5.13 -19.96 -3.43
N PHE A 48 5.91 -20.28 -2.38
CA PHE A 48 5.77 -21.53 -1.64
C PHE A 48 4.39 -21.68 -0.97
N LYS A 49 3.87 -20.60 -0.36
CA LYS A 49 2.55 -20.59 0.27
C LYS A 49 1.43 -20.76 -0.76
N MET A 50 1.61 -20.20 -1.96
CA MET A 50 0.66 -20.35 -3.07
C MET A 50 0.63 -21.80 -3.58
N ILE A 51 1.80 -22.42 -3.79
CA ILE A 51 1.90 -23.83 -4.16
C ILE A 51 1.25 -24.72 -3.10
N LEU A 52 1.57 -24.51 -1.81
CA LEU A 52 1.01 -25.31 -0.73
C LEU A 52 -0.52 -25.17 -0.65
N SER A 53 -1.05 -23.98 -0.93
CA SER A 53 -2.50 -23.76 -0.95
C SER A 53 -3.23 -24.54 -2.05
N GLN A 54 -2.56 -24.88 -3.16
CA GLN A 54 -3.16 -25.70 -4.21
C GLN A 54 -3.37 -27.16 -3.77
N PHE A 55 -2.53 -27.70 -2.89
CA PHE A 55 -2.74 -29.04 -2.33
C PHE A 55 -3.93 -29.13 -1.38
N SER A 56 -4.51 -28.00 -0.97
CA SER A 56 -5.78 -27.96 -0.25
C SER A 56 -7.01 -27.96 -1.18
N ASP A 57 -6.79 -27.83 -2.49
CA ASP A 57 -7.87 -27.87 -3.48
C ASP A 57 -8.20 -29.33 -3.84
N PHE A 58 -9.49 -29.67 -3.77
CA PHE A 58 -9.99 -31.02 -4.03
C PHE A 58 -9.68 -31.52 -5.45
N MET A 59 -9.73 -30.65 -6.45
CA MET A 59 -9.43 -31.00 -7.84
C MET A 59 -7.95 -31.40 -7.99
N ILE A 60 -7.04 -30.68 -7.32
CA ILE A 60 -5.61 -30.98 -7.35
C ILE A 60 -5.33 -32.33 -6.68
N LEU A 61 -5.99 -32.62 -5.56
CA LEU A 61 -5.85 -33.91 -4.88
C LEU A 61 -6.26 -35.08 -5.77
N ILE A 62 -7.35 -34.93 -6.56
CA ILE A 62 -7.75 -35.95 -7.55
C ILE A 62 -6.66 -36.15 -8.60
N LEU A 63 -6.11 -35.07 -9.15
CA LEU A 63 -5.05 -35.15 -10.18
C LEU A 63 -3.79 -35.85 -9.63
N VAL A 64 -3.40 -35.55 -8.39
CA VAL A 64 -2.26 -36.22 -7.73
C VAL A 64 -2.53 -37.71 -7.54
N ALA A 65 -3.73 -38.09 -7.06
CA ALA A 65 -4.09 -39.50 -6.89
C ALA A 65 -4.09 -40.25 -8.23
N ALA A 66 -4.64 -39.65 -9.29
CA ALA A 66 -4.62 -40.21 -10.64
C ALA A 66 -3.19 -40.41 -11.16
N ALA A 67 -2.31 -39.43 -10.94
CA ALA A 67 -0.90 -39.51 -11.35
C ALA A 67 -0.09 -40.58 -10.59
N ILE A 68 -0.47 -40.91 -9.35
CA ILE A 68 0.17 -41.99 -8.58
C ILE A 68 -0.25 -43.37 -9.09
N ILE A 69 -1.49 -43.50 -9.58
CA ILE A 69 -2.05 -44.79 -10.02
C ILE A 69 -1.73 -45.08 -11.50
N SER A 70 -1.51 -44.05 -12.32
CA SER A 70 -1.17 -44.14 -13.75
C SER A 70 0.30 -44.44 -14.00
#